data_AF-A0A9E0D9D9-F1
#
_entry.id   AF-A0A9E0D9D9-F1
#
_cell.length_a   1.000
_cell.length_b   1.000
_cell.length_c   1.000
_cell.angle_alpha   90.00
_cell.angle_beta   90.00
_cell.angle_gamma   90.00
#
_symmetry.space_group_name_H-M   'P 1'
#
loop_
_entity.id
_entity.type
_entity.pdbx_description
1 polymer ?
#
loop_
_entity_poly.entity_id
_entity_poly.type
_entity_poly.pdbx_seq_one_letter_code
_entity_poly.pdbx_strand_id
1 'polypeptide(L)'
;MSPSIVLGVLLSVSYASVFHLWGGRHLRDLGVFLIVALVGFGLGQVVGIFTNIDLLQIGPVHALEATIVAWVGLILAKLVMGE
;
A
#
# COMPACT_ATOMS: atom_id res chain seq x y z
N MET A 1 8.98 -1.63 -18.11
CA MET A 1 8.05 -1.24 -17.02
C MET A 1 7.84 0.25 -17.09
N SER A 2 6.60 0.73 -16.97
CA SER A 2 6.34 2.18 -16.91
C SER A 2 6.87 2.76 -15.58
N PRO A 3 7.37 4.00 -15.55
CA PRO A 3 7.81 4.68 -14.31
C PRO A 3 6.76 4.65 -13.19
N SER A 4 5.47 4.72 -13.55
CA SER A 4 4.35 4.73 -12.61
C SER A 4 4.19 3.40 -11.84
N ILE A 5 4.37 2.27 -12.53
CA ILE A 5 4.39 0.94 -11.87
C ILE A 5 5.57 0.86 -10.90
N VAL A 6 6.75 1.33 -11.31
CA VAL A 6 7.93 1.34 -10.44
C VAL A 6 7.68 2.19 -9.20
N LEU A 7 7.13 3.40 -9.37
CA LEU A 7 6.77 4.27 -8.26
C LEU A 7 5.74 3.61 -7.33
N GLY A 8 4.68 3.01 -7.87
CA GLY A 8 3.65 2.33 -7.07
C GLY A 8 4.22 1.16 -6.25
N VAL A 9 5.11 0.36 -6.86
CA VAL A 9 5.81 -0.72 -6.14
C VAL A 9 6.73 -0.16 -5.06
N LEU A 10 7.51 0.89 -5.35
CA LEU A 10 8.38 1.52 -4.36
C LEU A 10 7.58 2.06 -3.17
N LEU A 11 6.48 2.78 -3.42
CA LEU A 11 5.59 3.27 -2.36
C LEU A 11 5.01 2.12 -1.54
N SER A 12 4.52 1.07 -2.19
CA SER A 12 3.97 -0.12 -1.50
C SER A 12 5.01 -0.79 -0.59
N VAL A 13 6.24 -0.96 -1.09
CA VAL A 13 7.36 -1.52 -0.32
C VAL A 13 7.74 -0.60 0.84
N SER A 14 7.83 0.71 0.61
CA SER A 14 8.07 1.70 1.66
C SER A 14 7.01 1.65 2.75
N TYR A 15 5.72 1.59 2.40
CA TYR A 15 4.63 1.49 3.38
C TYR A 15 4.70 0.22 4.21
N ALA A 16 4.86 -0.94 3.56
CA ALA A 16 5.03 -2.21 4.27
C ALA A 16 6.25 -2.19 5.20
N SER A 17 7.36 -1.60 4.76
CA SER A 17 8.60 -1.53 5.53
C SER A 17 8.45 -0.61 6.75
N VAL A 18 7.89 0.58 6.57
CA VAL A 18 7.61 1.53 7.66
C VAL A 18 6.64 0.91 8.68
N PHE A 19 5.59 0.25 8.20
CA PHE A 19 4.62 -0.41 9.06
C PHE A 19 5.24 -1.58 9.84
N HIS A 20 6.08 -2.39 9.18
CA HIS A 20 6.81 -3.47 9.81
C HIS A 20 7.79 -2.96 10.89
N LEU A 21 8.51 -1.87 10.64
CA LEU A 21 9.41 -1.26 11.64
C LEU A 21 8.66 -0.78 12.89
N TRP A 22 7.42 -0.32 12.74
CA TRP A 22 6.64 0.16 13.88
C TRP A 22 5.98 -0.96 14.69
N GLY A 23 5.57 -2.06 14.05
CA GLY A 23 4.73 -3.06 14.72
C GLY A 23 4.91 -4.52 14.32
N GLY A 24 5.89 -4.84 13.48
CA GLY A 24 6.24 -6.20 13.11
C GLY A 24 7.03 -6.90 14.22
N ARG A 25 6.77 -8.19 14.43
CA ARG A 25 7.42 -9.00 15.47
C ARG A 25 8.43 -9.96 14.88
N HIS A 26 8.17 -10.45 13.67
CA HIS A 26 8.99 -11.44 12.97
C HIS A 26 9.19 -11.07 11.51
N LEU A 27 10.33 -11.48 10.92
CA LEU A 27 10.61 -11.25 9.49
C LEU A 27 9.54 -11.85 8.56
N ARG A 28 8.80 -12.87 9.00
CA ARG A 28 7.68 -13.44 8.24
C ARG A 28 6.55 -12.43 8.05
N ASP A 29 6.32 -11.56 9.02
CA ASP A 29 5.27 -10.52 8.97
C ASP A 29 5.55 -9.53 7.84
N LEU A 30 6.83 -9.24 7.55
CA LEU A 30 7.21 -8.35 6.45
C LEU A 30 6.73 -8.89 5.11
N GLY A 31 6.83 -10.20 4.87
CA GLY A 31 6.34 -10.83 3.65
C GLY A 31 4.82 -10.64 3.47
N VAL A 32 4.05 -10.82 4.55
CA VAL A 32 2.60 -10.60 4.54
C VAL A 32 2.29 -9.11 4.29
N PHE A 33 2.96 -8.20 4.99
CA PHE A 33 2.76 -6.77 4.82
C PHE A 33 3.12 -6.28 3.41
N LEU A 34 4.16 -6.83 2.78
CA LEU A 34 4.51 -6.50 1.39
C LEU A 34 3.39 -6.87 0.42
N ILE A 35 2.85 -8.08 0.54
CA ILE A 35 1.74 -8.53 -0.31
C ILE A 35 0.51 -7.66 -0.08
N VAL A 36 0.16 -7.42 1.19
CA VAL A 36 -1.01 -6.60 1.56
C VAL A 36 -0.87 -5.17 1.06
N ALA A 37 0.30 -4.55 1.21
CA ALA A 37 0.54 -3.20 0.72
C ALA A 37 0.46 -3.13 -0.81
N LEU A 38 1.04 -4.10 -1.54
CA LEU A 38 0.97 -4.14 -3.00
C LEU A 38 -0.48 -4.30 -3.50
N VAL A 39 -1.23 -5.22 -2.91
CA VAL A 39 -2.64 -5.44 -3.27
C VAL A 39 -3.48 -4.23 -2.91
N GLY A 40 -3.33 -3.70 -1.69
CA GLY A 40 -4.07 -2.53 -1.23
C GLY A 40 -3.76 -1.27 -2.06
N PHE A 41 -2.50 -1.06 -2.42
CA PHE A 41 -2.12 0.03 -3.31
C PHE A 41 -2.75 -0.12 -4.69
N GLY A 42 -2.70 -1.32 -5.27
CA GLY A 42 -3.35 -1.62 -6.55
C GLY A 42 -4.87 -1.40 -6.51
N LEU A 43 -5.54 -1.84 -5.45
CA LEU A 43 -6.98 -1.59 -5.26
C LEU A 43 -7.28 -0.09 -5.09
N GLY A 44 -6.46 0.65 -4.35
CA GLY A 44 -6.64 2.09 -4.23
C GLY A 44 -6.35 2.86 -5.52
N GLN A 45 -5.47 2.37 -6.41
CA GLN A 45 -5.35 2.92 -7.77
C GLN A 45 -6.66 2.76 -8.54
N VAL A 46 -7.31 1.60 -8.45
CA VAL A 46 -8.62 1.37 -9.08
C VAL A 46 -9.67 2.31 -8.50
N VAL A 47 -9.69 2.49 -7.18
CA VAL A 47 -10.57 3.47 -6.52
C VAL A 47 -10.31 4.88 -7.06
N GLY A 48 -9.06 5.32 -7.13
CA GLY A 48 -8.68 6.64 -7.65
C GLY A 48 -9.12 6.88 -9.10
N ILE A 49 -9.04 5.86 -9.95
CA ILE A 49 -9.55 5.93 -11.33
C ILE A 49 -11.06 6.18 -11.36
N PHE A 50 -11.83 5.56 -10.45
CA PHE A 50 -13.28 5.73 -10.38
C PHE A 50 -13.71 7.03 -9.70
N THR A 51 -13.00 7.46 -8.67
CA THR A 51 -13.32 8.70 -7.95
C THR A 51 -12.83 9.94 -8.69
N ASN A 52 -11.83 9.79 -9.56
CA ASN A 52 -11.19 10.86 -10.34
C ASN A 52 -10.79 12.06 -9.47
N ILE A 53 -10.27 11.75 -8.29
CA ILE A 53 -9.75 12.74 -7.34
C ILE A 53 -8.30 13.02 -7.76
N ASP A 54 -8.03 14.26 -8.15
CA ASP A 54 -6.68 14.68 -8.58
C ASP A 54 -5.75 15.02 -7.39
N LEU A 55 -6.26 14.93 -6.17
CA LEU A 55 -5.50 15.26 -4.97
C LEU A 55 -4.37 14.24 -4.76
N LEU A 56 -3.13 14.72 -4.71
CA LEU A 56 -1.92 13.88 -4.61
C LEU A 56 -1.76 12.89 -5.78
N GLN A 57 -2.23 13.27 -6.97
CA GLN A 57 -1.94 12.51 -8.18
C GLN A 57 -0.53 12.81 -8.71
N ILE A 58 0.28 11.77 -8.91
CA ILE A 58 1.65 11.88 -9.45
C ILE A 58 1.70 11.17 -10.80
N GLY A 59 1.56 11.95 -11.89
CA GLY A 59 1.36 11.38 -13.22
C GLY A 59 0.07 10.55 -13.26
N PRO A 60 0.10 9.27 -13.65
CA PRO A 60 -1.08 8.40 -13.61
C PRO A 60 -1.25 7.67 -12.26
N VAL A 61 -0.47 8.00 -11.23
CA VAL A 61 -0.54 7.35 -9.91
C VAL A 61 -1.47 8.15 -9.01
N HIS A 62 -2.62 7.55 -8.64
CA HIS A 62 -3.55 8.08 -7.64
C HIS A 62 -3.02 7.79 -6.23
N ALA A 63 -2.04 8.57 -5.77
CA ALA A 63 -1.25 8.21 -4.60
C ALA A 63 -2.05 8.29 -3.30
N LEU A 64 -3.03 9.19 -3.20
CA LEU A 64 -3.84 9.35 -1.99
C LEU A 64 -4.67 8.11 -1.68
N GLU A 65 -5.53 7.70 -2.62
CA GLU A 65 -6.41 6.55 -2.48
C GLU A 65 -5.60 5.27 -2.29
N ALA A 66 -4.54 5.10 -3.08
CA ALA A 66 -3.65 3.96 -2.97
C ALA A 66 -2.94 3.89 -1.62
N THR A 67 -2.53 5.03 -1.06
CA THR A 67 -1.97 5.08 0.30
C THR A 67 -3.03 4.69 1.32
N ILE A 68 -4.21 5.29 1.29
CA ILE A 68 -5.29 5.03 2.26
C ILE A 68 -5.65 3.54 2.25
N VAL A 69 -5.90 2.96 1.08
CA VAL A 69 -6.31 1.55 0.97
C VAL A 69 -5.18 0.61 1.39
N ALA A 70 -3.92 0.90 1.02
CA ALA A 70 -2.77 0.11 1.46
C ALA A 70 -2.63 0.11 2.99
N TRP A 71 -2.70 1.28 3.63
CA TRP A 71 -2.54 1.41 5.07
C TRP A 71 -3.70 0.77 5.85
N VAL A 72 -4.94 0.91 5.37
CA VAL A 72 -6.09 0.19 5.94
C VAL A 72 -5.86 -1.32 5.85
N GLY A 73 -5.42 -1.83 4.70
CA GLY A 73 -5.09 -3.24 4.52
C GLY A 73 -4.02 -3.71 5.51
N LEU A 74 -2.95 -2.95 5.69
CA LEU A 74 -1.87 -3.26 6.64
C LEU A 74 -2.36 -3.34 8.09
N ILE A 75 -3.21 -2.38 8.49
CA ILE A 75 -3.83 -2.37 9.83
C ILE A 75 -4.69 -3.62 10.02
N LEU A 76 -5.55 -3.95 9.05
CA LEU A 76 -6.40 -5.15 9.09
C LEU A 76 -5.58 -6.43 9.15
N ALA A 77 -4.53 -6.54 8.34
CA ALA A 77 -3.64 -7.70 8.36
C ALA A 77 -2.98 -7.87 9.74
N LYS A 78 -2.53 -6.77 10.37
CA LYS A 78 -1.97 -6.82 11.71
C LYS A 78 -2.99 -7.29 12.75
N LEU A 79 -4.23 -6.82 12.66
CA LEU A 79 -5.30 -7.26 13.57
C LEU A 79 -5.53 -8.77 13.43
N VAL A 80 -5.65 -9.28 12.20
CA VAL A 80 -5.86 -10.71 11.93
C VAL A 80 -4.68 -11.58 12.37
N MET A 81 -3.44 -11.09 12.27
CA MET A 81 -2.25 -11.83 12.71
C MET A 81 -1.96 -11.70 14.21
N GLY A 82 -2.57 -10.73 14.89
CA GLY A 82 -2.38 -10.45 16.31
C GLY A 82 -3.41 -11.11 17.22
N GLU A 83 -4.50 -11.63 16.66
CA GLU A 83 -5.41 -12.60 17.29
C GLU A 83 -4.84 -14.03 17.21
#